data_AF-A0A542TH04-F1
#
_entry.id   AF-A0A542TH04-F1
#
_cell.length_a   1.000
_cell.length_b   1.000
_cell.length_c   1.000
_cell.angle_alpha   90.00
_cell.angle_beta   90.00
_cell.angle_gamma   90.00
#
_symmetry.space_group_name_H-M   'P 1'
#
loop_
_entity.id
_entity.type
_entity.pdbx_description
1 polymer ?
#
loop_
_entity_poly.entity_id
_entity_poly.type
_entity_poly.pdbx_seq_one_letter_code
_entity_poly.pdbx_strand_id
1 'polypeptide(L)'
;MLTRRWHCPVRTQLITWSGVGLIDAEPGSVQGLYLVVPDLEAARAELVERGVDVGEIRHKAPLDAWQGGFEPGVDPERRDYASFAKFSDPDGNAWTLQERGFRRS
;
A
#
# COMPACT_ATOMS: atom_id res chain seq x y z
N MET A 1 13.21 3.71 35.36
CA MET A 1 13.22 4.54 34.13
C MET A 1 11.92 4.29 33.39
N LEU A 2 11.15 5.35 33.16
CA LEU A 2 9.71 5.34 32.83
C LEU A 2 9.39 4.70 31.46
N THR A 3 8.51 3.70 31.43
CA THR A 3 7.79 3.26 30.23
C THR A 3 6.60 4.21 30.02
N ARG A 4 6.62 5.02 28.96
CA ARG A 4 5.48 5.86 28.60
C ARG A 4 4.40 4.99 27.95
N ARG A 5 3.34 4.69 28.73
CA ARG A 5 2.07 4.15 28.25
C ARG A 5 1.33 5.24 27.46
N TRP A 6 0.99 4.94 26.22
CA TRP A 6 0.07 5.74 25.41
C TRP A 6 -1.37 5.30 25.69
N HIS A 7 -2.29 6.27 25.86
CA HIS A 7 -3.73 6.05 25.95
C HIS A 7 -4.39 6.95 24.91
N CYS A 8 -5.13 6.37 23.97
CA CYS A 8 -5.89 7.09 22.94
C CYS A 8 -7.39 6.93 23.25
N PRO A 9 -8.16 8.01 23.50
CA PRO A 9 -9.59 7.91 23.70
C PRO A 9 -10.31 8.37 22.43
N VAL A 10 -10.51 7.47 21.45
CA VAL A 10 -11.64 7.58 20.51
C VAL A 10 -11.86 6.24 19.81
N ARG A 11 -13.13 5.83 19.81
CA ARG A 11 -13.65 4.62 19.14
C ARG A 11 -13.44 4.73 17.63
N THR A 12 -12.49 3.98 17.08
CA THR A 12 -12.54 3.37 15.74
C THR A 12 -11.54 2.22 15.76
N GLN A 13 -11.94 1.11 15.16
CA GLN A 13 -11.30 -0.20 15.25
C GLN A 13 -9.79 -0.13 14.97
N LEU A 14 -9.02 -0.53 15.98
CA LEU A 14 -7.57 -0.67 15.95
C LEU A 14 -7.20 -1.73 14.90
N ILE A 15 -6.62 -1.32 13.77
CA ILE A 15 -5.91 -2.27 12.91
C ILE A 15 -4.53 -2.45 13.55
N THR A 16 -4.41 -3.40 14.47
CA THR A 16 -3.11 -3.80 15.00
C THR A 16 -2.33 -4.45 13.85
N TRP A 17 -1.32 -3.75 13.32
CA TRP A 17 -0.30 -4.39 12.50
C TRP A 17 0.59 -5.23 13.43
N SER A 18 0.11 -6.41 13.79
CA SER A 18 0.98 -7.49 14.26
C SER A 18 1.37 -8.29 13.01
N GLY A 19 2.39 -7.81 12.31
CA GLY A 19 3.13 -8.64 11.38
C GLY A 19 3.82 -9.74 12.17
N VAL A 20 3.10 -10.84 12.44
CA VAL A 20 3.75 -12.08 12.86
C VAL A 20 4.50 -12.56 11.63
N GLY A 21 5.82 -12.40 11.64
CA GLY A 21 6.71 -12.95 10.63
C GLY A 21 6.58 -14.48 10.67
N LEU A 22 5.79 -15.03 9.74
CA LEU A 22 5.72 -16.47 9.51
C LEU A 22 6.64 -16.89 8.36
N ILE A 23 7.71 -16.14 8.10
CA ILE A 23 8.85 -16.58 7.30
C ILE A 23 10.12 -16.03 7.94
N ASP A 24 11.08 -16.93 8.16
CA ASP A 24 12.46 -16.64 8.58
C ASP A 24 13.22 -16.04 7.37
N ALA A 25 12.72 -14.90 6.87
CA ALA A 25 13.28 -14.21 5.73
C ALA A 25 14.13 -13.05 6.24
N GLU A 26 15.40 -13.01 5.83
CA GLU A 26 16.28 -11.88 6.09
C GLU A 26 15.58 -10.56 5.70
N PRO A 27 15.67 -9.50 6.52
CA PRO A 27 15.18 -8.17 6.17
C PRO A 27 15.61 -7.79 4.75
N GLY A 28 14.66 -7.38 3.91
CA GLY A 28 14.91 -7.08 2.50
C GLY A 28 14.79 -8.25 1.52
N SER A 29 14.50 -9.47 1.99
CA SER A 29 14.38 -10.67 1.14
C SER A 29 12.97 -10.93 0.63
N VAL A 30 11.95 -10.26 1.16
CA VAL A 30 10.56 -10.50 0.74
C VAL A 30 10.22 -9.64 -0.46
N GLN A 31 10.11 -10.29 -1.63
CA GLN A 31 9.67 -9.70 -2.87
C GLN A 31 8.27 -10.19 -3.23
N GLY A 32 7.39 -9.29 -3.69
CA GLY A 32 6.05 -9.64 -4.14
C GLY A 32 4.95 -9.51 -3.09
N LEU A 33 5.14 -8.66 -2.07
CA LEU A 33 4.07 -8.33 -1.13
C LEU A 33 3.10 -7.33 -1.76
N TYR A 34 1.80 -7.65 -1.68
CA TYR A 34 0.72 -6.79 -2.15
C TYR A 34 -0.11 -6.29 -0.98
N LEU A 35 -0.29 -4.97 -0.91
CA LEU A 35 -1.23 -4.34 0.01
C LEU A 35 -2.41 -3.79 -0.80
N VAL A 36 -3.56 -4.46 -0.69
CA VAL A 36 -4.77 -4.08 -1.44
C VAL A 36 -5.57 -3.05 -0.67
N VAL A 37 -5.82 -1.90 -1.28
CA VAL A 37 -6.49 -0.74 -0.67
C VAL A 37 -7.69 -0.30 -1.50
N PRO A 38 -8.75 0.26 -0.87
CA PRO A 38 -9.92 0.76 -1.59
C PRO A 38 -9.67 2.08 -2.30
N ASP A 39 -8.77 2.91 -1.77
CA ASP A 39 -8.38 4.19 -2.38
C ASP A 39 -6.85 4.31 -2.33
N LEU A 40 -6.24 4.16 -3.51
CA LEU A 40 -4.79 4.16 -3.65
C LEU A 40 -4.17 5.54 -3.43
N GLU A 41 -4.87 6.60 -3.81
CA GLU A 41 -4.38 7.97 -3.65
C GLU A 41 -4.36 8.36 -2.17
N ALA A 42 -5.44 8.06 -1.46
CA ALA A 42 -5.52 8.27 -0.02
C ALA A 42 -4.47 7.45 0.74
N ALA A 43 -4.34 6.16 0.43
CA ALA A 43 -3.34 5.29 1.07
C ALA A 43 -1.90 5.78 0.82
N ARG A 44 -1.59 6.21 -0.41
CA ARG A 44 -0.29 6.80 -0.73
C ARG A 44 -0.05 8.08 0.06
N ALA A 45 -1.04 8.97 0.14
CA ALA A 45 -0.91 10.22 0.89
C ALA A 45 -0.62 9.96 2.37
N GLU A 46 -1.34 9.02 3.01
CA GLU A 46 -1.13 8.64 4.41
C GLU A 46 0.27 8.06 4.66
N LEU A 47 0.77 7.21 3.75
CA LEU A 47 2.11 6.63 3.86
C LEU A 47 3.21 7.69 3.70
N VAL A 48 3.05 8.59 2.73
CA VAL A 48 3.98 9.72 2.51
C VAL A 48 3.98 10.66 3.71
N GLU A 49 2.82 10.97 4.29
CA GLU A 49 2.70 11.79 5.50
C GLU A 49 3.43 11.15 6.71
N ARG A 50 3.46 9.81 6.76
CA ARG A 50 4.20 9.05 7.77
C ARG A 50 5.70 8.90 7.48
N GLY A 51 6.20 9.49 6.39
CA GLY A 51 7.60 9.48 6.01
C GLY A 51 8.05 8.24 5.25
N VAL A 52 7.10 7.45 4.70
CA VAL A 52 7.41 6.32 3.81
C VAL A 52 7.60 6.86 2.39
N ASP A 53 8.70 6.48 1.74
CA ASP A 53 8.93 6.83 0.33
C ASP A 53 8.06 5.94 -0.58
N VAL A 54 6.96 6.52 -1.06
CA VAL A 54 6.02 5.85 -1.97
C VAL A 54 6.17 6.43 -3.37
N GLY A 55 6.52 5.56 -4.30
CA GLY A 55 6.65 5.88 -5.71
C GLY A 55 5.37 6.42 -6.35
N GLU A 56 5.49 6.83 -7.60
CA GLU A 56 4.36 7.34 -8.37
C GLU A 56 3.29 6.25 -8.58
N ILE A 57 2.03 6.69 -8.60
CA ILE A 57 0.92 5.82 -8.97
C ILE A 57 0.96 5.60 -10.48
N ARG A 58 0.69 4.37 -10.88
CA ARG A 58 0.60 3.96 -12.28
C ARG A 58 -0.52 2.95 -12.46
N HIS A 59 -1.13 2.89 -13.62
CA HIS A 59 -2.16 1.91 -13.95
C HIS A 59 -1.81 1.14 -15.21
N LYS A 60 -2.35 -0.07 -15.34
CA LYS A 60 -2.16 -0.90 -16.53
C LYS A 60 -3.05 -0.41 -17.67
N ALA A 61 -2.46 -0.13 -18.83
CA ALA A 61 -3.19 0.29 -20.03
C ALA A 61 -2.62 -0.39 -21.29
N PRO A 62 -3.43 -1.08 -22.11
CA PRO A 62 -4.81 -1.51 -21.81
C PRO A 62 -4.86 -2.60 -20.72
N LEU A 63 -5.91 -2.57 -19.88
CA LEU A 63 -6.06 -3.49 -18.75
C LEU A 63 -6.37 -4.93 -19.20
N ASP A 64 -7.22 -5.06 -20.22
CA ASP A 64 -7.80 -6.29 -20.76
C ASP A 64 -6.87 -7.07 -21.70
N ALA A 65 -5.81 -6.42 -22.20
CA ALA A 65 -4.82 -7.06 -23.04
C ALA A 65 -3.62 -7.57 -22.25
N TRP A 66 -3.01 -8.66 -22.74
CA TRP A 66 -1.71 -9.11 -22.26
C TRP A 66 -0.59 -8.17 -22.74
N GLN A 67 -0.74 -7.61 -23.95
CA GLN A 67 0.11 -6.54 -24.46
C GLN A 67 -0.35 -5.20 -23.88
N GLY A 68 0.57 -4.45 -23.28
CA GLY A 68 0.24 -3.18 -22.66
C GLY A 68 1.37 -2.70 -21.76
N GLY A 69 1.29 -1.43 -21.36
CA GLY A 69 2.27 -0.79 -20.50
C GLY A 69 1.68 -0.41 -19.15
N PHE A 70 2.47 0.38 -18.42
CA PHE A 70 1.97 1.16 -17.30
C PHE A 70 1.96 2.62 -17.70
N GLU A 71 0.84 3.28 -17.48
CA GLU A 71 0.68 4.72 -17.63
C GLU A 71 0.66 5.38 -16.25
N PRO A 72 1.13 6.64 -16.13
CA PRO A 72 1.12 7.35 -14.86
C PRO A 72 -0.32 7.65 -14.41
N GLY A 73 -0.50 7.74 -13.09
CA GLY A 73 -1.79 8.02 -12.46
C GLY A 73 -2.64 6.77 -12.21
N VAL A 74 -3.76 6.98 -11.49
CA VAL A 74 -4.78 5.95 -11.29
C VAL A 74 -5.51 5.65 -12.59
N ASP A 75 -6.06 4.44 -12.70
CA ASP A 75 -6.96 4.07 -13.77
C ASP A 75 -8.13 5.08 -13.85
N PRO A 76 -8.39 5.70 -15.01
CA PRO A 76 -9.45 6.70 -15.13
C PRO A 76 -10.84 6.18 -14.77
N GLU A 77 -11.07 4.88 -14.98
CA GLU A 77 -12.32 4.19 -14.64
C GLU A 77 -12.29 3.61 -13.21
N ARG A 78 -11.18 3.76 -12.47
CA ARG A 78 -10.93 3.21 -11.12
C ARG A 78 -11.33 1.73 -11.01
N ARG A 79 -11.00 0.95 -12.05
CA ARG A 79 -11.31 -0.48 -12.13
C ARG A 79 -10.50 -1.28 -11.11
N ASP A 80 -11.10 -2.36 -10.63
CA ASP A 80 -10.43 -3.29 -9.71
C ASP A 80 -9.11 -3.79 -10.29
N TYR A 81 -8.07 -3.77 -9.47
CA TYR A 81 -6.74 -4.29 -9.79
C TYR A 81 -6.03 -3.59 -10.96
N ALA A 82 -6.48 -2.40 -11.38
CA ALA A 82 -5.90 -1.66 -12.48
C ALA A 82 -4.75 -0.72 -12.06
N SER A 83 -4.81 -0.16 -10.85
CA SER A 83 -3.88 0.85 -10.33
C SER A 83 -2.90 0.30 -9.30
N PHE A 84 -1.66 0.78 -9.34
CA PHE A 84 -0.55 0.30 -8.53
C PHE A 84 0.39 1.43 -8.07
N ALA A 85 1.00 1.27 -6.91
CA ALA A 85 2.17 2.05 -6.48
C ALA A 85 3.16 1.14 -5.75
N LYS A 86 4.45 1.48 -5.75
CA LYS A 86 5.47 0.71 -5.04
C LYS A 86 6.05 1.54 -3.91
N PHE A 87 6.40 0.89 -2.81
CA PHE A 87 7.14 1.51 -1.73
C PHE A 87 8.07 0.50 -1.07
N SER A 88 9.07 1.02 -0.36
CA SER A 88 9.92 0.24 0.53
C SER A 88 9.63 0.63 1.96
N ASP A 89 9.46 -0.37 2.83
CA ASP A 89 9.40 -0.09 4.26
C ASP A 89 10.81 0.18 4.82
N PRO A 90 10.93 0.77 6.03
CA PRO A 90 12.23 1.03 6.66
C PRO A 90 13.08 -0.24 6.91
N ASP A 91 12.45 -1.41 6.93
CA ASP A 91 13.10 -2.70 7.10
C ASP A 91 13.64 -3.27 5.77
N GLY A 92 13.45 -2.54 4.66
CA GLY A 92 13.96 -2.86 3.33
C GLY A 92 13.04 -3.76 2.49
N ASN A 93 11.83 -4.08 2.96
CA ASN A 93 10.91 -4.93 2.19
C ASN A 93 10.26 -4.14 1.06
N ALA A 94 10.09 -4.80 -0.08
CA ALA A 94 9.47 -4.20 -1.26
C ALA A 94 7.96 -4.53 -1.32
N TRP A 95 7.14 -3.50 -1.26
CA TRP A 95 5.69 -3.59 -1.28
C TRP A 95 5.09 -3.02 -2.56
N THR A 96 4.00 -3.62 -3.01
CA THR A 96 3.15 -3.08 -4.07
C THR A 96 1.77 -2.78 -3.49
N LEU A 97 1.40 -1.50 -3.46
CA LEU A 97 0.03 -1.07 -3.25
C LEU A 97 -0.78 -1.38 -4.51
N GLN A 98 -1.97 -1.93 -4.33
CA GLN A 98 -2.89 -2.21 -5.42
C GLN A 98 -4.29 -1.74 -5.07
N GLU A 99 -4.95 -1.04 -6.00
CA GLU A 99 -6.31 -0.59 -5.78
C GLU A 99 -7.34 -1.69 -6.07
N ARG A 100 -8.35 -1.81 -5.19
CA ARG A 100 -9.54 -2.63 -5.44
C ARG A 100 -10.73 -2.14 -4.62
N GLY A 101 -11.89 -2.07 -5.26
CA GLY A 101 -13.16 -1.80 -4.61
C GLY A 101 -13.37 -0.32 -4.31
N PHE A 102 -12.80 0.56 -5.15
CA PHE A 102 -12.98 2.00 -5.00
C PHE A 102 -14.46 2.37 -5.03
N ARG A 103 -14.88 3.16 -4.04
CA ARG A 103 -16.21 3.77 -3.99
C ARG A 103 -16.03 5.25 -3.75
N ARG A 104 -16.59 6.08 -4.63
CA ARG A 104 -16.70 7.52 -4.37
C ARG A 104 -17.59 7.71 -3.14
N SER A 105 -16.97 8.15 -2.04
CA SER A 105 -17.65 8.56 -0.80
C SER A 105 -18.24 9.96 -0.93
#